data_AF-A0A318YD21-F1
#
_entry.id   AF-A0A318YD21-F1
#
_cell.length_a   1.000
_cell.length_b   1.000
_cell.length_c   1.000
_cell.angle_alpha   90.00
_cell.angle_beta   90.00
_cell.angle_gamma   90.00
#
_symmetry.space_group_name_H-M   'P 1'
#
loop_
_entity.id
_entity.type
_entity.pdbx_description
1 polymer ?
#
loop_
_entity_poly.entity_id
_entity_poly.type
_entity_poly.pdbx_seq_one_letter_code
_entity_poly.pdbx_strand_id
1 'polypeptide(L)'
;MNKESPSTVASLTEATNPIRSPKEDESTLGSNYPTDVFQISPTVALGLLCTGVEMLVESSAEEVGYSRGAAVPVPGPLVHSDSISSGESTPIRVTGLYRSTDSYDEAGRHLKQQSVLSKRFSSKRQPPITLQEYLLRMHKFCPMSTGVYLATSMYIMRMATIERVIVVSRKNMHRLVLAGLRVAMKSLEDLSYPHSRVAKVGGVTERELSRLEISFCFLADFELRVDADMLVDQLRLLREIGCRGDSLR
;
A
#
# COMPACT_ATOMS: atom_id res chain seq x y z
N MET A 1 30.66 40.12 53.95
CA MET A 1 29.60 41.11 54.26
C MET A 1 28.43 40.81 53.34
N ASN A 2 27.65 39.77 53.66
CA ASN A 2 26.45 39.77 54.52
C ASN A 2 25.28 40.54 53.92
N LYS A 3 24.25 39.79 53.50
CA LYS A 3 22.82 39.85 53.91
C LYS A 3 22.00 39.19 52.80
N GLU A 4 21.59 37.93 52.96
CA GLU A 4 20.37 37.46 53.65
C GLU A 4 19.04 37.91 53.00
N SER A 5 18.21 36.88 52.81
CA SER A 5 16.88 36.72 52.21
C SER A 5 15.76 37.57 52.86
N PRO A 6 14.50 37.54 52.36
CA PRO A 6 13.63 36.40 52.68
C PRO A 6 12.68 35.90 51.58
N SER A 7 12.39 34.61 51.73
CA SER A 7 11.31 33.82 51.16
C SER A 7 9.96 34.28 51.73
N THR A 8 8.93 34.36 50.87
CA THR A 8 7.53 34.52 51.30
C THR A 8 6.73 33.32 50.84
N VAL A 9 6.24 32.58 51.82
CA VAL A 9 5.26 31.50 51.73
C VAL A 9 3.87 32.13 51.74
N ALA A 10 2.97 31.69 50.84
CA ALA A 10 1.54 31.96 50.96
C ALA A 10 0.75 30.70 50.54
N SER A 11 0.19 30.03 51.56
CA SER A 11 -0.80 28.97 51.45
C SER A 11 -2.20 29.59 51.41
N LEU A 12 -3.09 29.13 50.51
CA LEU A 12 -4.53 29.39 50.55
C LEU A 12 -5.30 28.11 50.20
N THR A 13 -5.71 27.43 51.27
CA THR A 13 -6.99 26.76 51.58
C THR A 13 -7.96 26.30 50.48
N GLU A 14 -8.44 25.07 50.71
CA GLU A 14 -9.61 24.37 50.16
C GLU A 14 -10.90 25.19 50.07
N ALA A 15 -11.70 24.88 49.04
CA ALA A 15 -13.15 25.01 49.08
C ALA A 15 -13.79 23.75 48.48
N THR A 16 -14.51 23.03 49.35
CA THR A 16 -15.25 21.79 49.13
C THR A 16 -16.67 22.07 48.61
N ASN A 17 -17.26 21.06 47.94
CA ASN A 17 -18.70 20.75 47.75
C ASN A 17 -19.34 21.03 46.36
N PRO A 18 -20.40 20.30 45.96
CA PRO A 18 -20.73 18.89 46.24
C PRO A 18 -21.26 18.09 45.01
N ILE A 19 -21.13 16.76 45.12
CA ILE A 19 -22.03 15.67 44.64
C ILE A 19 -23.12 16.03 43.61
N ARG A 20 -23.04 15.43 42.41
CA ARG A 20 -24.22 14.90 41.70
C ARG A 20 -23.87 13.77 40.72
N SER A 21 -24.08 12.53 41.15
CA SER A 21 -24.30 11.37 40.29
C SER A 21 -25.80 11.21 40.00
N PRO A 22 -26.18 10.86 38.76
CA PRO A 22 -27.36 10.03 38.51
C PRO A 22 -26.92 8.76 37.78
N LYS A 23 -26.97 7.62 38.46
CA LYS A 23 -28.01 6.57 38.35
C LYS A 23 -27.85 5.71 37.10
N GLU A 24 -27.55 4.45 37.39
CA GLU A 24 -27.61 3.28 36.53
C GLU A 24 -28.97 3.19 35.83
N ASP A 25 -28.95 3.10 34.51
CA ASP A 25 -29.98 2.40 33.76
C ASP A 25 -29.33 1.12 33.21
N GLU A 26 -29.53 0.03 33.94
CA GLU A 26 -29.29 -1.32 33.47
C GLU A 26 -30.43 -1.69 32.53
N SER A 27 -30.15 -1.75 31.22
CA SER A 27 -30.98 -2.48 30.27
C SER A 27 -30.09 -3.19 29.25
N THR A 28 -29.99 -4.50 29.45
CA THR A 28 -29.66 -5.56 28.48
C THR A 28 -29.79 -5.17 27.00
N LEU A 29 -28.73 -5.45 26.21
CA LEU A 29 -28.71 -6.39 25.07
C LEU A 29 -27.73 -5.93 23.96
N GLY A 30 -26.63 -6.70 23.77
CA GLY A 30 -25.79 -6.65 22.56
C GLY A 30 -24.40 -6.01 22.73
N SER A 31 -23.42 -6.78 23.22
CA SER A 31 -22.00 -6.39 23.18
C SER A 31 -21.46 -6.39 21.74
N ASN A 32 -21.68 -5.29 21.01
CA ASN A 32 -20.95 -4.94 19.79
C ASN A 32 -19.97 -3.81 20.13
N TYR A 33 -18.88 -4.12 20.82
CA TYR A 33 -17.76 -3.19 20.84
C TYR A 33 -17.23 -3.07 19.40
N PRO A 34 -17.13 -1.86 18.82
CA PRO A 34 -16.45 -1.69 17.54
C PRO A 34 -15.05 -2.27 17.72
N THR A 35 -14.63 -3.17 16.82
CA THR A 35 -13.28 -3.72 16.88
C THR A 35 -12.31 -2.57 16.73
N ASP A 36 -11.75 -2.15 17.85
CA ASP A 36 -10.81 -1.04 17.87
C ASP A 36 -9.53 -1.50 17.17
N VAL A 37 -9.22 -0.90 16.02
CA VAL A 37 -8.01 -1.18 15.23
C VAL A 37 -6.77 -1.06 16.11
N PHE A 38 -6.80 -0.18 17.12
CA PHE A 38 -5.69 0.06 18.03
C PHE A 38 -5.43 -1.10 19.02
N GLN A 39 -6.37 -2.04 19.18
CA GLN A 39 -6.18 -3.22 20.03
C GLN A 39 -5.52 -4.40 19.32
N ILE A 40 -5.34 -4.31 17.99
CA ILE A 40 -4.76 -5.38 17.20
C ILE A 40 -3.25 -5.26 17.18
N SER A 41 -2.57 -6.36 17.51
CA SER A 41 -1.12 -6.40 17.42
C SER A 41 -0.66 -6.29 15.96
N PRO A 42 0.48 -5.62 15.68
CA PRO A 42 1.00 -5.49 14.32
C PRO A 42 1.25 -6.84 13.63
N THR A 43 1.61 -7.88 14.40
CA THR A 43 1.83 -9.23 13.86
C THR A 43 0.54 -9.88 13.36
N VAL A 44 -0.60 -9.62 14.01
CA VAL A 44 -1.91 -10.09 13.53
C VAL A 44 -2.28 -9.36 12.23
N ALA A 45 -2.12 -8.03 12.18
CA ALA A 45 -2.39 -7.25 10.98
C ALA A 45 -1.49 -7.65 9.79
N LEU A 46 -0.23 -7.99 10.07
CA LEU A 46 0.68 -8.58 9.10
C LEU A 46 0.17 -9.92 8.57
N GLY A 47 -0.33 -10.79 9.44
CA GLY A 47 -0.93 -12.07 9.05
C GLY A 47 -2.13 -11.85 8.12
N LEU A 48 -3.03 -10.92 8.48
CA LEU A 48 -4.18 -10.54 7.67
C LEU A 48 -3.77 -10.01 6.29
N LEU A 49 -2.77 -9.13 6.23
CA LEU A 49 -2.18 -8.66 4.96
C LEU A 49 -1.67 -9.83 4.12
N CYS A 50 -0.95 -10.77 4.74
CA CYS A 50 -0.42 -11.94 4.04
C CYS A 50 -1.55 -12.76 3.40
N THR A 51 -2.58 -13.11 4.19
CA THR A 51 -3.74 -13.87 3.71
C THR A 51 -4.48 -13.12 2.61
N GLY A 52 -4.71 -11.81 2.76
CA GLY A 52 -5.37 -10.99 1.75
C GLY A 52 -4.63 -10.97 0.41
N VAL A 53 -3.29 -10.86 0.44
CA VAL A 53 -2.47 -10.90 -0.78
C VAL A 53 -2.43 -12.30 -1.40
N GLU A 54 -2.34 -13.36 -0.60
CA GLU A 54 -2.37 -14.74 -1.10
C GLU A 54 -3.70 -15.09 -1.77
N MET A 55 -4.82 -14.61 -1.21
CA MET A 55 -6.14 -14.73 -1.84
C MET A 55 -6.21 -14.06 -3.22
N LEU A 56 -5.63 -12.87 -3.38
CA LEU A 56 -5.56 -12.22 -4.69
C LEU A 56 -4.74 -13.05 -5.70
N VAL A 57 -3.68 -13.71 -5.25
CA VAL A 57 -2.89 -14.61 -6.11
C VAL A 57 -3.72 -15.81 -6.56
N GLU A 58 -4.51 -16.40 -5.66
CA GLU A 58 -5.37 -17.54 -5.97
C GLU A 58 -6.49 -17.17 -6.94
N SER A 59 -7.18 -16.04 -6.71
CA SER A 59 -8.21 -15.54 -7.64
C SER A 59 -7.67 -15.22 -9.03
N SER A 60 -6.41 -14.76 -9.14
CA SER A 60 -5.78 -14.50 -10.45
C SER A 60 -5.49 -15.77 -11.26
N ALA A 61 -5.33 -16.92 -10.58
CA ALA A 61 -5.01 -18.19 -11.23
C ALA A 61 -6.24 -18.80 -11.91
N GLU A 62 -7.44 -18.59 -11.36
CA GLU A 62 -8.69 -19.11 -11.90
C GLU A 62 -9.14 -18.37 -13.17
N GLU A 63 -8.91 -17.06 -13.27
CA GLU A 63 -9.27 -16.28 -14.48
C GLU A 63 -8.46 -16.72 -15.72
N VAL A 64 -7.22 -17.18 -15.54
CA VAL A 64 -6.37 -17.65 -16.66
C VAL A 64 -6.82 -19.02 -17.19
N GLY A 65 -7.57 -19.79 -16.40
CA GLY A 65 -8.08 -21.11 -16.79
C GLY A 65 -9.22 -21.08 -17.81
N TYR A 66 -10.02 -20.01 -17.83
CA TYR A 66 -11.22 -19.92 -18.69
C TYR A 66 -11.00 -19.23 -20.05
N SER A 67 -9.89 -18.52 -20.26
CA SER A 67 -9.65 -17.75 -21.50
C SER A 67 -8.75 -18.44 -22.52
N ARG A 68 -8.48 -19.76 -22.39
CA ARG A 68 -7.63 -20.50 -23.33
C ARG A 68 -8.42 -21.02 -24.55
N GLY A 69 -9.24 -20.17 -25.14
CA GLY A 69 -9.98 -20.42 -26.38
C GLY A 69 -10.15 -19.14 -27.19
N ALA A 70 -9.66 -19.16 -28.43
CA ALA A 70 -9.79 -18.15 -29.48
C ALA A 70 -8.97 -16.85 -29.34
N ALA A 71 -7.67 -16.92 -29.67
CA ALA A 71 -6.98 -15.80 -30.28
C ALA A 71 -7.09 -15.92 -31.80
N VAL A 72 -7.93 -15.08 -32.41
CA VAL A 72 -8.00 -14.89 -33.87
C VAL A 72 -6.88 -13.91 -34.27
N PRO A 73 -6.05 -14.21 -35.28
CA PRO A 73 -5.03 -13.26 -35.76
C PRO A 73 -5.69 -12.13 -36.55
N VAL A 74 -5.43 -10.88 -36.17
CA VAL A 74 -5.78 -9.69 -36.95
C VAL A 74 -4.64 -9.41 -37.96
N PRO A 75 -4.90 -9.34 -39.29
CA PRO A 75 -3.88 -8.99 -40.28
C PRO A 75 -3.54 -7.50 -40.22
N GLY A 76 -2.25 -7.17 -40.14
CA GLY A 76 -1.75 -5.80 -40.29
C GLY A 76 -1.63 -5.39 -41.77
N PRO A 77 -1.74 -4.09 -42.11
CA PRO A 77 -1.54 -3.62 -43.48
C PRO A 77 -0.04 -3.54 -43.82
N LEU A 78 0.30 -4.11 -44.97
CA LEU A 78 1.57 -3.95 -45.67
C LEU A 78 1.62 -2.56 -46.33
N VAL A 79 2.69 -1.80 -46.10
CA VAL A 79 3.10 -0.73 -47.04
C VAL A 79 4.61 -0.82 -47.25
N HIS A 80 4.97 -0.83 -48.52
CA HIS A 80 6.29 -1.03 -49.09
C HIS A 80 7.07 0.30 -49.15
N SER A 81 8.41 0.15 -49.12
CA SER A 81 9.59 0.99 -49.45
C SER A 81 9.44 2.48 -49.85
N ASP A 82 10.37 3.40 -49.56
CA ASP A 82 11.76 3.43 -50.03
C ASP A 82 12.64 4.52 -49.35
N SER A 83 13.95 4.23 -49.32
CA SER A 83 15.13 5.12 -49.56
C SER A 83 15.64 6.20 -48.57
N ILE A 84 16.85 5.91 -48.02
CA ILE A 84 18.11 6.70 -47.92
C ILE A 84 18.07 8.20 -47.58
N SER A 85 18.72 8.63 -46.48
CA SER A 85 19.77 9.70 -46.47
C SER A 85 20.39 9.93 -45.08
N SER A 86 21.66 10.36 -45.10
CA SER A 86 22.66 10.51 -44.05
C SER A 86 22.64 11.86 -43.29
N GLY A 87 23.08 11.84 -42.03
CA GLY A 87 23.95 12.89 -41.47
C GLY A 87 23.32 14.07 -40.71
N GLU A 88 23.85 14.26 -39.50
CA GLU A 88 24.06 15.51 -38.76
C GLU A 88 22.99 16.18 -37.86
N SER A 89 23.44 16.38 -36.61
CA SER A 89 23.14 17.45 -35.62
C SER A 89 21.68 17.70 -35.20
N THR A 90 21.41 17.45 -33.93
CA THR A 90 20.18 17.87 -33.23
C THR A 90 20.31 19.33 -32.77
N PRO A 91 19.46 20.27 -33.24
CA PRO A 91 19.26 21.53 -32.56
C PRO A 91 18.19 21.35 -31.48
N ILE A 92 18.50 21.78 -30.26
CA ILE A 92 17.53 21.96 -29.19
C ILE A 92 16.48 22.97 -29.67
N ARG A 93 15.24 22.51 -29.90
CA ARG A 93 14.09 23.38 -30.08
C ARG A 93 13.21 23.29 -28.84
N VAL A 94 13.20 24.40 -28.10
CA VAL A 94 12.19 24.72 -27.09
C VAL A 94 10.84 24.80 -27.83
N THR A 95 10.01 23.78 -27.68
CA THR A 95 8.64 23.78 -28.19
C THR A 95 7.69 24.22 -27.09
N GLY A 96 7.05 25.37 -27.33
CA GLY A 96 5.97 25.89 -26.52
C GLY A 96 4.80 24.91 -26.41
N LEU A 97 4.07 25.07 -25.30
CA LEU A 97 2.88 24.31 -24.92
C LEU A 97 1.73 24.58 -25.90
N TYR A 98 1.65 23.80 -26.98
CA TYR A 98 0.42 23.66 -27.74
C TYR A 98 -0.27 22.37 -27.30
N ARG A 99 -1.37 22.51 -26.56
CA ARG A 99 -2.22 21.41 -26.12
C ARG A 99 -3.12 20.99 -27.30
N SER A 100 -2.67 20.01 -28.07
CA SER A 100 -3.53 19.32 -29.05
C SER A 100 -4.56 18.46 -28.32
N THR A 101 -5.81 18.57 -28.75
CA THR A 101 -6.97 17.83 -28.27
C THR A 101 -6.97 16.39 -28.79
N ASP A 102 -6.13 15.53 -28.22
CA ASP A 102 -6.12 14.09 -28.52
C ASP A 102 -6.58 13.27 -27.30
N SER A 103 -7.86 13.39 -26.93
CA SER A 103 -8.43 12.66 -25.78
C SER A 103 -8.36 11.14 -25.93
N TYR A 104 -8.32 10.63 -27.17
CA TYR A 104 -8.22 9.19 -27.46
C TYR A 104 -6.79 8.65 -27.34
N ASP A 105 -5.75 9.46 -27.57
CA ASP A 105 -4.35 9.04 -27.40
C ASP A 105 -3.94 9.07 -25.92
N GLU A 106 -4.58 9.92 -25.11
CA GLU A 106 -4.29 10.05 -23.67
C GLU A 106 -4.62 8.78 -22.87
N ALA A 107 -5.80 8.17 -23.10
CA ALA A 107 -6.18 6.92 -22.45
C ALA A 107 -5.25 5.75 -22.82
N GLY A 108 -4.83 5.66 -24.08
CA GLY A 108 -3.89 4.64 -24.56
C GLY A 108 -2.50 4.79 -23.95
N ARG A 109 -2.00 6.04 -23.83
CA ARG A 109 -0.74 6.35 -23.14
C ARG A 109 -0.81 5.97 -21.65
N HIS A 110 -1.94 6.23 -20.99
CA HIS A 110 -2.14 5.90 -19.58
C HIS A 110 -2.09 4.38 -19.31
N LEU A 111 -2.81 3.57 -20.10
CA LEU A 111 -2.77 2.11 -19.98
C LEU A 111 -1.37 1.54 -20.23
N LYS A 112 -0.66 2.08 -21.23
CA LYS A 112 0.73 1.70 -21.53
C LYS A 112 1.66 2.04 -20.36
N GLN A 113 1.48 3.20 -19.73
CA GLN A 113 2.22 3.60 -18.55
C GLN A 113 1.95 2.66 -17.37
N GLN A 114 0.68 2.38 -17.05
CA GLN A 114 0.30 1.43 -15.99
C GLN A 114 0.91 0.04 -16.21
N SER A 115 0.93 -0.45 -17.46
CA SER A 115 1.59 -1.72 -17.81
C SER A 115 3.10 -1.71 -17.54
N VAL A 116 3.78 -0.59 -17.79
CA VAL A 116 5.22 -0.45 -17.52
C VAL A 116 5.50 -0.36 -16.02
N LEU A 117 4.66 0.34 -15.27
CA LEU A 117 4.78 0.48 -13.82
C LEU A 117 4.52 -0.84 -13.09
N SER A 118 3.45 -1.56 -13.44
CA SER A 118 3.11 -2.85 -12.82
C SER A 118 4.18 -3.92 -13.05
N LYS A 119 4.87 -3.89 -14.20
CA LYS A 119 6.01 -4.77 -14.49
C LYS A 119 7.20 -4.56 -13.55
N ARG A 120 7.33 -3.41 -12.87
CA ARG A 120 8.44 -3.16 -11.92
C ARG A 120 8.39 -4.05 -10.69
N PHE A 121 7.21 -4.53 -10.32
CA PHE A 121 7.04 -5.44 -9.19
C PHE A 121 7.39 -6.88 -9.54
N SER A 122 7.47 -7.25 -10.82
CA SER A 122 7.73 -8.63 -11.22
C SER A 122 9.20 -9.03 -11.06
N SER A 123 9.43 -10.11 -10.30
CA SER A 123 10.73 -10.78 -10.20
C SER A 123 10.97 -11.69 -11.41
N LYS A 124 12.25 -11.85 -11.79
CA LYS A 124 12.65 -12.77 -12.88
C LYS A 124 12.25 -14.23 -12.57
N ARG A 125 12.36 -14.63 -11.30
CA ARG A 125 11.96 -15.93 -10.76
C ARG A 125 11.12 -15.69 -9.52
N GLN A 126 10.24 -16.63 -9.19
CA GLN A 126 9.52 -16.60 -7.92
C GLN A 126 10.54 -16.64 -6.77
N PRO A 127 10.46 -15.72 -5.79
CA PRO A 127 11.30 -15.79 -4.61
C PRO A 127 11.08 -17.12 -3.86
N PRO A 128 12.14 -17.78 -3.38
CA PRO A 128 12.02 -19.05 -2.66
C PRO A 128 11.46 -18.89 -1.23
N ILE A 129 11.50 -17.68 -0.69
CA ILE A 129 10.90 -17.32 0.60
C ILE A 129 9.39 -17.11 0.44
N THR A 130 8.59 -17.62 1.38
CA THR A 130 7.15 -17.36 1.40
C THR A 130 6.85 -15.88 1.66
N LEU A 131 5.62 -15.43 1.36
CA LEU A 131 5.25 -14.05 1.66
C LEU A 131 5.24 -13.80 3.17
N GLN A 132 4.75 -14.76 3.95
CA GLN A 132 4.69 -14.69 5.41
C GLN A 132 6.08 -14.53 6.03
N GLU A 133 7.04 -15.38 5.65
CA GLU A 133 8.42 -15.29 6.16
C GLU A 133 9.08 -13.96 5.76
N TYR A 134 8.82 -13.48 4.56
CA TYR A 134 9.31 -12.19 4.09
C TYR A 134 8.74 -11.02 4.91
N LEU A 135 7.44 -11.03 5.17
CA LEU A 135 6.77 -10.05 6.02
C LEU A 135 7.27 -10.10 7.47
N LEU A 136 7.43 -11.29 8.05
CA LEU A 136 8.00 -11.46 9.40
C LEU A 136 9.43 -10.92 9.48
N ARG A 137 10.25 -11.14 8.45
CA ARG A 137 11.58 -10.52 8.33
C ARG A 137 11.47 -8.99 8.32
N MET A 138 10.57 -8.43 7.52
CA MET A 138 10.35 -6.97 7.50
C MET A 138 9.97 -6.47 8.89
N HIS A 139 9.01 -7.11 9.57
CA HIS A 139 8.57 -6.73 10.91
C HIS A 139 9.68 -6.85 11.97
N LYS A 140 10.53 -7.88 11.88
CA LYS A 140 11.63 -8.10 12.82
C LYS A 140 12.69 -7.00 12.79
N PHE A 141 13.04 -6.50 11.60
CA PHE A 141 14.13 -5.54 11.42
C PHE A 141 13.67 -4.10 11.16
N CYS A 142 12.43 -3.94 10.72
CA CYS A 142 11.72 -2.67 10.54
C CYS A 142 10.30 -2.82 11.11
N PRO A 143 10.11 -2.89 12.45
CA PRO A 143 8.79 -2.96 13.05
C PRO A 143 7.92 -1.78 12.59
N MET A 144 6.72 -2.08 12.10
CA MET A 144 5.75 -1.09 11.61
C MET A 144 4.48 -1.20 12.44
N SER A 145 3.72 -0.11 12.52
CA SER A 145 2.42 -0.09 13.20
C SER A 145 1.36 -0.96 12.51
N THR A 146 0.32 -1.32 13.25
CA THR A 146 -0.87 -2.01 12.73
C THR A 146 -1.48 -1.27 11.54
N GLY A 147 -1.55 0.07 11.61
CA GLY A 147 -2.08 0.90 10.53
C GLY A 147 -1.32 0.74 9.21
N VAL A 148 0.02 0.62 9.26
CA VAL A 148 0.84 0.43 8.05
C VAL A 148 0.52 -0.88 7.33
N TYR A 149 0.35 -1.98 8.07
CA TYR A 149 0.00 -3.27 7.48
C TYR A 149 -1.41 -3.27 6.88
N LEU A 150 -2.39 -2.71 7.60
CA LEU A 150 -3.77 -2.61 7.14
C LEU A 150 -3.90 -1.68 5.92
N ALA A 151 -3.27 -0.51 5.94
CA ALA A 151 -3.26 0.42 4.82
C ALA A 151 -2.56 -0.17 3.59
N THR A 152 -1.46 -0.90 3.79
CA THR A 152 -0.80 -1.63 2.69
C THR A 152 -1.77 -2.62 2.04
N SER A 153 -2.54 -3.36 2.84
CA SER A 153 -3.55 -4.28 2.33
C SER A 153 -4.62 -3.52 1.54
N MET A 154 -5.13 -2.44 2.11
CA MET A 154 -6.14 -1.58 1.48
C MET A 154 -5.70 -1.09 0.10
N TYR A 155 -4.49 -0.54 0.00
CA TYR A 155 -3.96 -0.02 -1.27
C TYR A 155 -3.82 -1.14 -2.31
N ILE A 156 -3.28 -2.29 -1.92
CA ILE A 156 -3.10 -3.43 -2.84
C ILE A 156 -4.46 -3.97 -3.29
N MET A 157 -5.40 -4.16 -2.37
CA MET A 157 -6.74 -4.64 -2.70
C MET A 157 -7.45 -3.65 -3.63
N ARG A 158 -7.42 -2.34 -3.34
CA ARG A 158 -8.02 -1.31 -4.21
C ARG A 158 -7.44 -1.36 -5.62
N MET A 159 -6.10 -1.36 -5.76
CA MET A 159 -5.44 -1.44 -7.06
C MET A 159 -5.72 -2.74 -7.82
N ALA A 160 -5.88 -3.87 -7.11
CA ALA A 160 -6.08 -5.17 -7.72
C ALA A 160 -7.54 -5.47 -8.09
N THR A 161 -8.50 -5.09 -7.24
CA THR A 161 -9.91 -5.51 -7.39
C THR A 161 -10.82 -4.40 -7.90
N ILE A 162 -10.60 -3.15 -7.48
CA ILE A 162 -11.44 -2.01 -7.83
C ILE A 162 -10.90 -1.39 -9.13
N GLU A 163 -9.66 -0.89 -9.10
CA GLU A 163 -9.04 -0.18 -10.21
C GLU A 163 -8.50 -1.14 -11.29
N ARG A 164 -8.19 -2.38 -10.90
CA ARG A 164 -7.64 -3.44 -11.78
C ARG A 164 -6.37 -3.01 -12.54
N VAL A 165 -5.56 -2.14 -11.95
CA VAL A 165 -4.31 -1.64 -12.55
C VAL A 165 -3.14 -2.63 -12.39
N ILE A 166 -3.29 -3.63 -11.52
CA ILE A 166 -2.28 -4.67 -11.30
C ILE A 166 -2.91 -6.04 -11.01
N VAL A 167 -2.38 -7.09 -11.63
CA VAL A 167 -2.69 -8.48 -11.31
C VAL A 167 -1.63 -9.01 -10.35
N VAL A 168 -2.05 -9.46 -9.16
CA VAL A 168 -1.13 -9.98 -8.13
C VAL A 168 -0.76 -11.42 -8.46
N SER A 169 0.52 -11.76 -8.36
CA SER A 169 1.05 -13.09 -8.66
C SER A 169 2.22 -13.46 -7.73
N ARG A 170 2.55 -14.75 -7.66
CA ARG A 170 3.70 -15.25 -6.87
C ARG A 170 5.05 -14.62 -7.28
N LYS A 171 5.15 -14.06 -8.49
CA LYS A 171 6.37 -13.39 -8.97
C LYS A 171 6.46 -11.92 -8.58
N ASN A 172 5.34 -11.25 -8.29
CA ASN A 172 5.30 -9.82 -8.02
C ASN A 172 4.93 -9.45 -6.57
N MET A 173 4.26 -10.35 -5.83
CA MET A 173 3.69 -10.05 -4.52
C MET A 173 4.71 -9.51 -3.51
N HIS A 174 5.92 -10.08 -3.42
CA HIS A 174 6.93 -9.62 -2.44
C HIS A 174 7.38 -8.18 -2.67
N ARG A 175 7.61 -7.81 -3.93
CA ARG A 175 8.06 -6.45 -4.31
C ARG A 175 6.92 -5.45 -4.23
N LEU A 176 5.70 -5.89 -4.56
CA LEU A 176 4.49 -5.08 -4.42
C LEU A 176 4.25 -4.74 -2.95
N VAL A 177 4.30 -5.74 -2.06
CA VAL A 177 4.15 -5.56 -0.61
C VAL A 177 5.28 -4.73 -0.02
N LEU A 178 6.53 -4.93 -0.44
CA LEU A 178 7.65 -4.07 -0.02
C LEU A 178 7.39 -2.60 -0.34
N ALA A 179 6.92 -2.31 -1.55
CA ALA A 179 6.62 -0.95 -1.98
C ALA A 179 5.44 -0.37 -1.19
N GLY A 180 4.37 -1.15 -1.02
CA GLY A 180 3.18 -0.75 -0.26
C GLY A 180 3.50 -0.44 1.21
N LEU A 181 4.24 -1.33 1.89
CA LEU A 181 4.70 -1.08 3.26
C LEU A 181 5.53 0.19 3.36
N ARG A 182 6.42 0.42 2.40
CA ARG A 182 7.29 1.58 2.39
C ARG A 182 6.52 2.89 2.17
N VAL A 183 5.54 2.88 1.27
CA VAL A 183 4.69 4.03 0.99
C VAL A 183 3.75 4.30 2.18
N ALA A 184 3.09 3.26 2.71
CA ALA A 184 2.20 3.37 3.87
C ALA A 184 2.92 3.86 5.13
N MET A 185 4.14 3.38 5.38
CA MET A 185 4.97 3.89 6.48
C MET A 185 5.23 5.39 6.36
N LYS A 186 5.55 5.86 5.15
CA LYS A 186 5.81 7.27 4.90
C LYS A 186 4.56 8.15 4.97
N SER A 187 3.38 7.59 4.72
CA SER A 187 2.13 8.36 4.76
C SER A 187 1.49 8.38 6.15
N LEU A 188 1.72 7.37 6.98
CA LEU A 188 0.99 7.20 8.25
C LEU A 188 1.86 7.40 9.49
N GLU A 189 3.17 7.17 9.42
CA GLU A 189 4.04 7.27 10.59
C GLU A 189 4.83 8.59 10.56
N ASP A 190 4.94 9.25 11.72
CA ASP A 190 5.73 10.47 11.86
C ASP A 190 7.22 10.25 11.58
N LEU A 191 7.71 9.04 11.86
CA LEU A 191 9.09 8.64 11.65
C LEU A 191 9.13 7.40 10.76
N SER A 192 9.95 7.45 9.71
CA SER A 192 10.18 6.30 8.82
C SER A 192 11.62 5.80 8.92
N TYR A 193 11.83 4.51 8.71
CA TYR A 193 13.18 3.96 8.69
C TYR A 193 14.01 4.53 7.52
N PRO A 194 15.34 4.63 7.69
CA PRO A 194 16.24 5.02 6.62
C PRO A 194 16.05 4.14 5.38
N HIS A 195 16.10 4.77 4.20
CA HIS A 195 15.89 4.11 2.91
C HIS A 195 16.81 2.90 2.71
N SER A 196 18.09 3.07 3.06
CA SER A 196 19.11 2.02 3.01
C SER A 196 18.80 0.82 3.89
N ARG A 197 18.21 1.05 5.08
CA ARG A 197 17.78 -0.03 5.99
C ARG A 197 16.64 -0.83 5.36
N VAL A 198 15.59 -0.15 4.89
CA VAL A 198 14.44 -0.82 4.25
C VAL A 198 14.88 -1.60 3.02
N ALA A 199 15.75 -1.04 2.18
CA ALA A 199 16.27 -1.72 1.00
C ALA A 199 17.05 -2.99 1.37
N LYS A 200 17.96 -2.90 2.36
CA LYS A 200 18.75 -4.03 2.86
C LYS A 200 17.86 -5.14 3.46
N VAL A 201 16.87 -4.77 4.26
CA VAL A 201 15.93 -5.74 4.85
C VAL A 201 15.03 -6.35 3.77
N GLY A 202 14.55 -5.57 2.81
CA GLY A 202 13.75 -6.04 1.67
C GLY A 202 14.54 -6.82 0.61
N GLY A 203 15.87 -6.89 0.74
CA GLY A 203 16.72 -7.63 -0.19
C GLY A 203 16.79 -7.03 -1.60
N VAL A 204 16.68 -5.70 -1.70
CA VAL A 204 16.76 -4.94 -2.96
C VAL A 204 17.83 -3.85 -2.86
N THR A 205 18.26 -3.32 -4.00
CA THR A 205 19.13 -2.14 -4.00
C THR A 205 18.32 -0.89 -3.64
N GLU A 206 18.97 0.15 -3.10
CA GLU A 206 18.30 1.42 -2.78
C GLU A 206 17.63 2.07 -4.00
N ARG A 207 18.31 2.03 -5.16
CA ARG A 207 17.79 2.51 -6.44
C ARG A 207 16.54 1.74 -6.87
N GLU A 208 16.53 0.44 -6.64
CA GLU A 208 15.39 -0.41 -6.94
C GLU A 208 14.21 -0.12 -6.00
N LEU A 209 14.46 0.03 -4.71
CA LEU A 209 13.44 0.44 -3.74
C LEU A 209 12.81 1.78 -4.16
N SER A 210 13.60 2.79 -4.54
CA SER A 210 13.07 4.07 -5.04
C SER A 210 12.16 3.90 -6.25
N ARG A 211 12.52 3.02 -7.20
CA ARG A 211 11.69 2.76 -8.39
C ARG A 211 10.38 2.05 -8.03
N LEU A 212 10.43 1.12 -7.08
CA LEU A 212 9.26 0.41 -6.59
C LEU A 212 8.30 1.39 -5.88
N GLU A 213 8.81 2.26 -5.02
CA GLU A 213 8.02 3.31 -4.36
C GLU A 213 7.34 4.22 -5.37
N ILE A 214 8.09 4.79 -6.31
CA ILE A 214 7.56 5.68 -7.35
C ILE A 214 6.47 4.96 -8.15
N SER A 215 6.73 3.71 -8.56
CA SER A 215 5.77 2.94 -9.35
C SER A 215 4.50 2.64 -8.56
N PHE A 216 4.61 2.40 -7.25
CA PHE A 216 3.47 2.17 -6.38
C PHE A 216 2.62 3.43 -6.25
N CYS A 217 3.24 4.58 -5.99
CA CYS A 217 2.50 5.85 -5.87
C CYS A 217 1.73 6.20 -7.16
N PHE A 218 2.35 6.00 -8.33
CA PHE A 218 1.66 6.24 -9.61
C PHE A 218 0.54 5.24 -9.89
N LEU A 219 0.69 3.97 -9.51
CA LEU A 219 -0.40 3.00 -9.66
C LEU A 219 -1.56 3.28 -8.70
N ALA A 220 -1.26 3.72 -7.48
CA ALA A 220 -2.25 4.11 -6.48
C ALA A 220 -2.83 5.52 -6.71
N ASP A 221 -2.51 6.15 -7.83
CA ASP A 221 -2.87 7.53 -8.20
C ASP A 221 -2.64 8.57 -7.08
N PHE A 222 -1.61 8.35 -6.26
CA PHE A 222 -1.32 9.14 -5.05
C PHE A 222 -2.48 9.25 -4.04
N GLU A 223 -3.53 8.44 -4.19
CA GLU A 223 -4.67 8.39 -3.28
C GLU A 223 -4.31 7.55 -2.05
N LEU A 224 -3.43 8.10 -1.20
CA LEU A 224 -2.84 7.41 -0.04
C LEU A 224 -3.46 7.83 1.29
N ARG A 225 -4.51 8.64 1.28
CA ARG A 225 -5.21 9.06 2.50
C ARG A 225 -5.88 7.86 3.17
N VAL A 226 -5.72 7.75 4.48
CA VAL A 226 -6.27 6.67 5.30
C VAL A 226 -6.81 7.29 6.58
N ASP A 227 -8.08 7.03 6.86
CA ASP A 227 -8.70 7.42 8.13
C ASP A 227 -8.94 6.18 9.02
N ALA A 228 -9.24 6.41 10.30
CA ALA A 228 -9.49 5.35 11.26
C ALA A 228 -10.62 4.40 10.82
N ASP A 229 -11.73 4.95 10.32
CA ASP A 229 -12.88 4.15 9.86
C ASP A 229 -12.50 3.25 8.67
N MET A 230 -11.70 3.77 7.73
CA MET A 230 -11.19 2.98 6.61
C MET A 230 -10.37 1.79 7.11
N LEU A 231 -9.53 1.97 8.14
CA LEU A 231 -8.76 0.87 8.72
C LEU A 231 -9.65 -0.17 9.42
N VAL A 232 -10.71 0.26 10.10
CA VAL A 232 -11.68 -0.64 10.75
C VAL A 232 -12.40 -1.49 9.70
N ASP A 233 -12.84 -0.88 8.60
CA ASP A 233 -13.54 -1.59 7.53
C ASP A 233 -12.62 -2.57 6.80
N GLN A 234 -11.36 -2.18 6.55
CA GLN A 234 -10.37 -3.08 5.96
C GLN A 234 -10.04 -4.26 6.86
N LEU A 235 -9.96 -4.03 8.17
CA LEU A 235 -9.80 -5.10 9.14
C LEU A 235 -10.97 -6.08 9.13
N ARG A 236 -12.22 -5.60 9.10
CA ARG A 236 -13.42 -6.45 9.02
C ARG A 236 -13.37 -7.32 7.75
N LEU A 237 -13.10 -6.70 6.61
CA LEU A 237 -12.96 -7.40 5.33
C LEU A 237 -11.89 -8.50 5.39
N LEU A 238 -10.70 -8.21 5.93
CA LEU A 238 -9.63 -9.18 6.01
C LEU A 238 -9.93 -10.34 6.96
N ARG A 239 -10.67 -10.10 8.04
CA ARG A 239 -11.11 -11.17 8.94
C ARG A 239 -12.11 -12.11 8.25
N GLU A 240 -13.05 -11.56 7.48
CA GLU A 240 -13.98 -12.36 6.69
C GLU A 240 -13.26 -13.22 5.66
N ILE A 241 -12.23 -12.67 5.02
CA ILE A 241 -11.36 -13.41 4.10
C ILE A 241 -10.60 -14.52 4.83
N GLY A 242 -10.03 -14.22 6.00
CA GLY A 242 -9.32 -15.21 6.83
C GLY A 242 -10.21 -16.39 7.24
N CYS A 243 -11.43 -16.14 7.72
CA CYS A 243 -12.38 -17.19 8.10
C CYS A 243 -12.73 -18.14 6.95
N ARG A 244 -12.76 -17.65 5.70
CA ARG A 244 -13.02 -18.47 4.51
C ARG A 244 -11.84 -19.39 4.18
N GLY A 245 -10.61 -18.91 4.37
CA GLY A 245 -9.39 -19.68 4.13
C GLY A 245 -9.22 -20.87 5.08
N ASP A 246 -9.63 -20.73 6.34
CA ASP A 246 -9.55 -21.80 7.34
C ASP A 246 -10.64 -22.88 7.17
N SER A 247 -11.74 -22.58 6.48
CA SER A 247 -12.81 -23.56 6.20
C SER A 247 -12.54 -24.45 4.98
N LEU A 248 -11.50 -24.14 4.19
CA LEU A 248 -11.14 -24.85 2.95
C LEU A 248 -9.83 -25.65 3.06
N ARG A 249 -9.23 -25.71 4.26
CA ARG A 249 -8.05 -26.53 4.59
C ARG A 249 -8.41 -27.68 5.51
#